data_AF-A0A645HVA2-F1
#
_entry.id   AF-A0A645HVA2-F1
#
_cell.length_a   1.000
_cell.length_b   1.000
_cell.length_c   1.000
_cell.angle_alpha   90.00
_cell.angle_beta   90.00
_cell.angle_gamma   90.00
#
_symmetry.space_group_name_H-M   'P 1'
#
loop_
_entity.id
_entity.type
_entity.pdbx_description
1 polymer ?
#
loop_
_entity_poly.entity_id
_entity_poly.type
_entity_poly.pdbx_seq_one_letter_code
_entity_poly.pdbx_strand_id
1 'polypeptide(L)'
;MKTCIANAKSALANKQTDTLLLKRENNKVAREELKKLAKAYPSFEVICILDASGLSLVSSIDEEDYKLNFSHAEYFKSAIAGNTYESKPYISTDTGNYCVAVSLPIKENGQIVGVIMADVSLA
;
A
#
# COMPACT_ATOMS: atom_id res chain seq x y z
N MET A 1 -1.18 7.60 -17.84
CA MET A 1 -2.15 6.75 -17.10
C MET A 1 -1.73 5.27 -17.03
N LYS A 2 -1.79 4.46 -18.10
CA LYS A 2 -1.40 3.03 -18.06
C LYS A 2 0.03 2.80 -17.53
N THR A 3 0.96 3.68 -17.88
CA THR A 3 2.36 3.61 -17.44
C THR A 3 2.52 3.87 -15.93
N CYS A 4 1.74 4.77 -15.33
CA CYS A 4 1.85 5.10 -13.91
C CYS A 4 1.40 3.92 -13.04
N ILE A 5 0.29 3.30 -13.39
CA ILE A 5 -0.24 2.11 -12.69
C ILE A 5 0.71 0.92 -12.85
N ALA A 6 1.28 0.72 -14.04
CA ALA A 6 2.27 -0.34 -14.27
C ALA A 6 3.55 -0.12 -13.44
N ASN A 7 4.05 1.11 -13.37
CA ASN A 7 5.19 1.47 -12.53
C ASN A 7 4.88 1.26 -11.05
N ALA A 8 3.69 1.65 -10.61
CA ALA A 8 3.21 1.42 -9.25
C ALA A 8 3.22 -0.07 -8.90
N LYS A 9 2.63 -0.93 -9.74
CA LYS A 9 2.63 -2.39 -9.53
C LYS A 9 4.05 -2.94 -9.40
N SER A 10 4.96 -2.54 -10.29
CA SER A 10 6.36 -2.97 -10.23
C SER A 10 7.07 -2.47 -8.97
N ALA A 11 6.83 -1.23 -8.55
CA ALA A 11 7.40 -0.65 -7.34
C ALA A 11 6.93 -1.37 -6.07
N LEU A 12 5.64 -1.68 -5.97
CA LEU A 12 5.08 -2.45 -4.86
C LEU A 12 5.54 -3.91 -4.89
N ALA A 13 5.68 -4.52 -6.07
CA ALA A 13 6.16 -5.89 -6.24
C ALA A 13 7.54 -6.09 -5.61
N ASN A 14 8.43 -5.11 -5.75
CA ASN A 14 9.78 -5.13 -5.15
C ASN A 14 9.77 -5.09 -3.61
N LYS A 15 8.63 -4.80 -2.98
CA LYS A 15 8.46 -4.76 -1.52
C LYS A 15 7.70 -5.96 -0.96
N GLN A 16 7.23 -6.88 -1.80
CA GLN A 16 6.42 -8.02 -1.34
C GLN A 16 7.16 -9.00 -0.42
N THR A 17 8.48 -9.01 -0.40
CA THR A 17 9.29 -9.86 0.50
C THR A 17 9.90 -9.08 1.65
N ASP A 18 9.62 -7.79 1.77
CA ASP A 18 10.20 -6.90 2.77
C ASP A 18 9.38 -6.93 4.06
N THR A 19 9.50 -8.03 4.82
CA THR A 19 8.69 -8.26 6.03
C THR A 19 9.07 -7.34 7.18
N LEU A 20 10.19 -6.62 7.07
CA LEU A 20 10.58 -5.58 8.03
C LEU A 20 9.58 -4.42 8.07
N LEU A 21 8.83 -4.20 6.98
CA LEU A 21 7.77 -3.19 6.89
C LEU A 21 6.57 -3.50 7.79
N LEU A 22 6.39 -4.77 8.20
CA LEU A 22 5.30 -5.21 9.07
C LEU A 22 5.63 -5.12 10.57
N LYS A 23 6.88 -4.79 10.91
CA LYS A 23 7.38 -4.83 12.29
C LYS A 23 7.21 -3.48 12.97
N ARG A 24 6.50 -3.45 14.09
CA ARG A 24 6.17 -2.23 14.83
C ARG A 24 7.40 -1.42 15.24
N GLU A 25 8.46 -2.10 15.68
CA GLU A 25 9.72 -1.47 16.06
C GLU A 25 10.39 -0.72 14.89
N ASN A 26 10.02 -1.06 13.65
CA ASN A 26 10.56 -0.46 12.43
C ASN A 26 9.65 0.60 11.82
N ASN A 27 8.47 0.92 12.39
CA ASN A 27 7.50 1.84 11.78
C ASN A 27 8.11 3.17 11.35
N LYS A 28 9.02 3.75 12.15
CA LYS A 28 9.72 4.98 11.78
C LYS A 28 10.55 4.80 10.50
N VAL A 29 11.29 3.70 10.39
CA VAL A 29 12.10 3.39 9.20
C VAL A 29 11.20 3.08 8.02
N ALA A 30 10.18 2.25 8.21
CA ALA A 30 9.20 1.90 7.19
C ALA A 30 8.52 3.16 6.61
N ARG A 31 8.04 4.08 7.46
CA ARG A 31 7.45 5.36 7.03
C ARG A 31 8.39 6.17 6.14
N GLU A 32 9.66 6.29 6.52
CA GLU A 32 10.66 6.99 5.71
C GLU A 32 10.92 6.29 4.37
N GLU A 33 10.90 4.95 4.33
CA GLU A 33 10.97 4.21 3.08
C GLU A 33 9.74 4.43 2.18
N LEU A 34 8.54 4.42 2.76
CA LEU A 34 7.30 4.70 2.02
C LEU A 34 7.28 6.13 1.49
N LYS A 35 7.74 7.11 2.27
CA LYS A 35 7.91 8.51 1.82
C LYS A 35 8.91 8.62 0.68
N LYS A 36 10.05 7.93 0.75
CA LYS A 36 11.03 7.88 -0.35
C LYS A 36 10.43 7.24 -1.60
N LEU A 37 9.65 6.18 -1.44
CA LEU A 37 8.97 5.51 -2.53
C LEU A 37 7.94 6.44 -3.19
N ALA A 38 7.11 7.11 -2.41
CA ALA A 38 6.16 8.10 -2.90
C ALA A 38 6.86 9.25 -3.63
N LYS A 39 7.99 9.72 -3.13
CA LYS A 39 8.79 10.77 -3.80
C LYS A 39 9.40 10.30 -5.13
N ALA A 40 9.81 9.04 -5.23
CA ALA A 40 10.39 8.46 -6.44
C ALA A 40 9.35 8.24 -7.56
N TYR A 41 8.08 8.07 -7.19
CA TYR A 41 6.96 7.89 -8.11
C TYR A 41 5.88 8.93 -7.81
N PRO A 42 5.93 10.12 -8.44
CA PRO A 42 5.03 11.23 -8.11
C PRO A 42 3.53 10.94 -8.26
N SER A 43 3.16 9.85 -8.94
CA SER A 43 1.78 9.39 -8.99
C SER A 43 1.32 8.71 -7.70
N PHE A 44 2.20 8.34 -6.77
CA PHE A 44 1.79 7.81 -5.47
C PHE A 44 1.35 8.94 -4.55
N GLU A 45 0.12 8.81 -4.05
CA GLU A 45 -0.46 9.77 -3.12
C GLU A 45 -0.29 9.29 -1.68
N VAL A 46 -0.72 8.05 -1.44
CA VAL A 46 -0.61 7.36 -0.15
C VAL A 46 -0.10 5.96 -0.42
N ILE A 47 0.83 5.48 0.40
CA ILE A 47 1.26 4.09 0.45
C ILE A 47 1.05 3.60 1.88
N CYS A 48 0.46 2.43 2.06
CA CYS A 48 0.11 1.88 3.36
C CYS A 48 0.52 0.41 3.46
N ILE A 49 0.98 0.01 4.65
CA ILE A 49 1.25 -1.38 5.01
C ILE A 49 0.18 -1.85 5.99
N LEU A 50 -0.49 -2.94 5.63
CA LEU A 50 -1.53 -3.57 6.41
C LEU A 50 -1.05 -4.94 6.90
N ASP A 51 -1.36 -5.29 8.15
CA ASP A 51 -1.18 -6.68 8.61
C ASP A 51 -2.21 -7.64 7.98
N ALA A 52 -2.09 -8.93 8.29
CA ALA A 52 -3.01 -9.96 7.80
C ALA A 52 -4.46 -9.79 8.28
N SER A 53 -4.73 -8.94 9.28
CA SER A 53 -6.08 -8.60 9.74
C SER A 53 -6.66 -7.35 9.07
N GLY A 54 -5.86 -6.66 8.25
CA GLY A 54 -6.22 -5.41 7.59
C GLY A 54 -6.00 -4.17 8.45
N LEU A 55 -5.33 -4.28 9.60
CA LEU A 55 -4.96 -3.12 10.42
C LEU A 55 -3.81 -2.37 9.75
N SER A 56 -3.95 -1.05 9.61
CA SER A 56 -2.89 -0.17 9.13
C SER A 56 -1.78 -0.06 10.16
N LEU A 57 -0.58 -0.52 9.79
CA LEU A 57 0.60 -0.48 10.64
C LEU A 57 1.34 0.84 10.48
N VAL A 58 1.47 1.31 9.24
CA VAL A 58 2.19 2.53 8.88
C VAL A 58 1.83 2.96 7.46
N SER A 59 1.91 4.25 7.16
CA SER A 59 1.71 4.81 5.83
C SER A 59 2.78 5.83 5.43
N SER A 60 2.72 6.36 4.21
CA SER A 60 3.61 7.42 3.72
C SER A 60 3.22 8.81 4.23
N ILE A 61 2.02 8.99 4.80
CA ILE A 61 1.50 10.27 5.30
C ILE A 61 1.56 10.32 6.83
N ASP A 62 1.78 11.49 7.42
CA ASP A 62 1.93 11.63 8.87
C ASP A 62 0.58 11.53 9.61
N GLU A 63 0.09 10.30 9.77
CA GLU A 63 -1.10 9.91 10.54
C GLU A 63 -0.73 9.04 11.75
N GLU A 64 -1.67 8.84 12.68
CA GLU A 64 -1.47 7.97 13.83
C GLU A 64 -1.52 6.48 13.43
N ASP A 65 -0.41 5.76 13.68
CA ASP A 65 -0.30 4.32 13.39
C ASP A 65 -1.34 3.49 14.18
N TYR A 66 -1.75 2.32 13.65
CA TYR A 66 -2.63 1.35 14.32
C TYR A 66 -4.06 1.84 14.61
N LYS A 67 -4.56 2.85 13.89
CA LYS A 67 -5.93 3.37 14.09
C LYS A 67 -6.96 2.85 13.09
N LEU A 68 -6.55 2.68 11.84
CA LEU A 68 -7.47 2.38 10.75
C LEU A 68 -7.43 0.89 10.42
N ASN A 69 -8.59 0.30 10.17
CA ASN A 69 -8.71 -1.08 9.71
C ASN A 69 -9.44 -1.12 8.37
N PHE A 70 -8.82 -1.75 7.39
CA PHE A 70 -9.26 -1.83 6.01
C PHE A 70 -9.63 -3.25 5.58
N SER A 71 -9.92 -4.15 6.54
CA SER A 71 -10.36 -5.53 6.28
C SER A 71 -11.60 -5.62 5.37
N HIS A 72 -12.43 -4.57 5.39
CA HIS A 72 -13.63 -4.47 4.59
C HIS A 72 -13.35 -4.05 3.13
N ALA A 73 -12.20 -3.43 2.85
CA ALA A 73 -11.86 -2.86 1.55
C ALA A 73 -11.56 -3.94 0.50
N GLU A 74 -11.99 -3.71 -0.74
CA GLU A 74 -11.81 -4.67 -1.84
C GLU A 74 -10.32 -4.89 -2.17
N TYR A 75 -9.51 -3.83 -2.14
CA TYR A 75 -8.07 -3.94 -2.35
C TYR A 75 -7.40 -4.83 -1.32
N PHE A 76 -7.87 -4.82 -0.07
CA PHE A 76 -7.33 -5.68 0.98
C PHE A 76 -7.78 -7.12 0.76
N LYS A 77 -9.10 -7.35 0.61
CA LYS A 77 -9.68 -8.67 0.39
C LYS A 77 -9.05 -9.40 -0.80
N SER A 78 -8.80 -8.69 -1.90
CA SER A 78 -8.16 -9.26 -3.08
C SER A 78 -6.68 -9.59 -2.84
N ALA A 79 -5.94 -8.67 -2.23
CA ALA A 79 -4.50 -8.85 -2.00
C ALA A 79 -4.19 -9.92 -0.96
N ILE A 80 -4.95 -9.98 0.14
CA ILE A 80 -4.78 -11.00 1.18
C ILE A 80 -5.14 -12.41 0.66
N ALA A 81 -5.98 -12.50 -0.38
CA ALA A 81 -6.24 -13.74 -1.12
C ALA A 81 -5.12 -14.11 -2.13
N GLY A 82 -4.06 -13.30 -2.21
CA GLY A 82 -2.87 -13.57 -3.01
C GLY A 82 -2.80 -12.88 -4.37
N ASN A 83 -3.77 -12.02 -4.70
CA ASN A 83 -3.87 -11.38 -6.01
C ASN A 83 -3.22 -10.00 -6.03
N THR A 84 -2.68 -9.60 -7.18
CA THR A 84 -2.47 -8.17 -7.45
C THR A 84 -3.80 -7.53 -7.80
N TYR A 85 -4.18 -6.46 -7.11
CA TYR A 85 -5.43 -5.75 -7.31
C TYR A 85 -5.22 -4.36 -7.91
N GLU A 86 -6.19 -3.92 -8.70
CA GLU A 86 -6.34 -2.56 -9.22
C GLU A 86 -7.83 -2.22 -9.18
N SER A 87 -8.19 -1.11 -8.52
CA SER A 87 -9.59 -0.67 -8.46
C SER A 87 -10.03 0.02 -9.75
N LYS A 88 -11.34 0.21 -9.89
CA LYS A 88 -11.85 1.29 -10.74
C LYS A 88 -11.44 2.65 -10.16
N PRO A 89 -11.35 3.72 -10.96
CA PRO A 89 -11.05 5.05 -10.44
C PRO A 89 -12.05 5.56 -9.41
N TYR A 90 -11.58 6.30 -8.41
CA TYR A 90 -12.39 6.97 -7.39
C TYR A 90 -11.72 8.26 -6.89
N ILE A 91 -12.38 8.99 -5.98
CA ILE A 91 -11.81 10.18 -5.32
C ILE A 91 -11.25 9.76 -3.98
N SER A 92 -9.94 9.93 -3.77
CA SER A 92 -9.28 9.60 -2.50
C SER A 92 -9.85 10.41 -1.35
N THR A 93 -10.12 9.75 -0.21
CA THR A 93 -10.56 10.43 1.01
C THR A 93 -9.43 11.18 1.70
N ASP A 94 -8.17 10.78 1.44
CA ASP A 94 -6.99 11.32 2.11
C ASP A 94 -6.47 12.58 1.40
N THR A 95 -6.55 12.61 0.07
CA THR A 95 -6.01 13.71 -0.75
C THR A 95 -7.07 14.51 -1.52
N GLY A 96 -8.26 13.95 -1.74
CA GLY A 96 -9.29 14.55 -2.59
C GLY A 96 -9.04 14.40 -4.10
N ASN A 97 -7.98 13.71 -4.51
CA ASN A 97 -7.63 13.55 -5.92
C ASN A 97 -8.30 12.33 -6.55
N TYR A 98 -8.37 12.33 -7.88
CA TYR A 98 -8.84 11.18 -8.66
C TYR A 98 -7.73 10.13 -8.80
N CYS A 99 -7.93 8.96 -8.21
CA CYS A 99 -6.91 7.92 -8.08
C CYS A 99 -7.46 6.51 -8.37
N VAL A 100 -6.57 5.52 -8.34
CA VAL A 100 -6.89 4.10 -8.24
C VAL A 100 -6.13 3.48 -7.08
N ALA A 101 -6.72 2.49 -6.42
CA ALA A 101 -6.03 1.67 -5.44
C ALA A 101 -5.30 0.54 -6.15
N VAL A 102 -4.01 0.38 -5.87
CA VAL A 102 -3.22 -0.77 -6.28
C VAL A 102 -2.73 -1.49 -5.03
N SER A 103 -2.94 -2.80 -4.93
CA SER A 103 -2.48 -3.56 -3.76
C SER A 103 -1.91 -4.92 -4.13
N LEU A 104 -0.93 -5.37 -3.34
CA LEU A 104 -0.21 -6.62 -3.53
C LEU A 104 0.01 -7.31 -2.17
N PRO A 105 0.01 -8.66 -2.11
CA PRO A 105 0.35 -9.38 -0.89
C PRO A 105 1.81 -9.23 -0.50
N ILE A 106 2.09 -9.09 0.79
CA ILE A 106 3.41 -9.27 1.37
C ILE A 106 3.53 -10.72 1.82
N LYS A 107 4.61 -11.40 1.44
CA LYS A 107 4.84 -12.83 1.66
C LYS A 107 6.10 -13.08 2.47
N GLU A 108 6.00 -13.99 3.43
CA GLU A 108 7.11 -14.56 4.18
C GLU A 108 7.03 -16.09 4.08
N ASN A 109 8.09 -16.74 3.58
CA ASN A 109 8.14 -18.21 3.44
C ASN A 109 6.92 -18.80 2.70
N GLY A 110 6.41 -18.09 1.69
CA GLY A 110 5.25 -18.50 0.90
C GLY A 110 3.88 -18.21 1.54
N GLN A 111 3.84 -17.76 2.80
CA GLN A 111 2.62 -17.33 3.47
C GLN A 111 2.39 -15.84 3.29
N ILE A 112 1.14 -15.43 3.11
CA ILE A 112 0.78 -14.01 3.05
C ILE A 112 0.68 -13.49 4.48
N VAL A 113 1.51 -12.51 4.82
CA VAL A 113 1.66 -11.96 6.17
C VAL A 113 1.15 -10.52 6.29
N GLY A 114 0.76 -9.93 5.16
CA GLY A 114 0.20 -8.58 5.10
C GLY A 114 -0.07 -8.14 3.68
N VAL A 115 -0.37 -6.86 3.51
CA VAL A 115 -0.67 -6.23 2.23
C VAL A 115 0.05 -4.89 2.15
N ILE A 116 0.64 -4.60 0.99
CA ILE A 116 1.03 -3.25 0.62
C ILE A 116 -0.01 -2.69 -0.34
N MET A 117 -0.46 -1.46 -0.09
CA MET A 117 -1.43 -0.75 -0.93
C MET A 117 -0.90 0.65 -1.24
N ALA A 118 -1.20 1.16 -2.43
CA ALA A 118 -1.02 2.56 -2.76
C ALA A 118 -2.22 3.15 -3.50
N ASP A 119 -2.55 4.39 -3.14
CA ASP A 119 -3.36 5.29 -3.97
C ASP A 119 -2.48 5.87 -5.07
N VAL A 120 -2.87 5.66 -6.32
CA VAL A 120 -2.15 6.11 -7.51
C VAL A 120 -2.98 7.16 -8.23
N SER A 121 -2.50 8.40 -8.20
CA SER A 121 -3.08 9.53 -8.92
C SER A 121 -3.19 9.27 -10.41
N LEU A 122 -4.31 9.68 -10.99
CA LEU A 122 -4.56 9.63 -12.43
C LEU A 122 -4.37 11.00 -13.13
N ALA A 123 -4.07 12.04 -12.34
CA ALA A 123 -3.80 13.39 -12.83
C ALA A 123 -2.51 13.50 -13.65
#